data_AF-A0A451B4U6-F1
#
_entry.id   AF-A0A451B4U6-F1
#
_cell.length_a   1.000
_cell.length_b   1.000
_cell.length_c   1.000
_cell.angle_alpha   90.00
_cell.angle_beta   90.00
_cell.angle_gamma   90.00
#
_symmetry.space_group_name_H-M   'P 1'
#
loop_
_entity.id
_entity.type
_entity.pdbx_description
1 polymer ?
#
loop_
_entity_poly.entity_id
_entity_poly.type
_entity_poly.pdbx_seq_one_letter_code
_entity_poly.pdbx_strand_id
1 'polypeptide(L)' 'MVGCELPLFEPPAIEAIFQDTQGRVRKINTLAHYALTSGAIDKAKIITAEHVRMAREEITP' A
#
# COMPACT_ATOMS: atom_id res chain seq x y z
N MET A 1 0.29 11.71 26.44
CA MET A 1 -0.23 11.74 25.05
C MET A 1 -0.89 10.40 24.80
N VAL A 2 -2.20 10.39 24.54
CA VAL A 2 -2.89 9.20 24.00
C VAL A 2 -2.35 8.97 22.58
N GLY A 3 -2.13 7.70 22.24
CA GLY A 3 -1.30 7.23 21.12
C GLY A 3 -1.52 8.01 19.81
N CYS A 4 -0.43 8.52 19.27
CA CYS A 4 -0.38 8.95 17.88
C CYS A 4 -0.45 7.65 17.06
N GLU A 5 -1.65 7.26 16.61
CA GLU A 5 -1.83 6.14 15.70
C GLU A 5 -1.14 6.51 14.40
N LEU A 6 0.08 6.01 14.20
CA LEU A 6 0.78 6.19 12.94
C LEU A 6 0.02 5.36 11.89
N PRO A 7 -0.61 5.99 10.89
CA PRO A 7 -1.41 5.25 9.93
C PRO A 7 -0.47 4.33 9.13
N LEU A 8 -0.89 3.07 8.95
CA LEU A 8 -0.12 2.08 8.21
C LEU A 8 0.11 2.50 6.75
N PHE A 9 -0.86 3.22 6.18
CA PHE A 9 -0.82 3.77 4.82
C PHE A 9 -0.95 5.28 4.90
N GLU A 10 -0.17 6.00 4.10
CA GLU A 10 -0.46 7.41 3.84
C GLU A 10 -1.72 7.56 2.97
N PRO A 11 -2.41 8.72 3.02
CA PRO A 11 -3.58 8.95 2.19
C PRO A 11 -3.35 8.71 0.69
N PRO A 12 -2.22 9.15 0.08
CA PRO A 12 -1.91 8.82 -1.32
C PRO A 12 -1.84 7.31 -1.62
N ALA A 13 -1.36 6.49 -0.68
CA ALA A 13 -1.30 5.04 -0.86
C ALA A 13 -2.71 4.41 -0.86
N ILE A 14 -3.59 4.90 0.01
CA ILE A 14 -5.01 4.48 0.05
C ILE A 14 -5.71 4.83 -1.27
N GLU A 15 -5.49 6.04 -1.77
CA GLU A 15 -6.05 6.50 -3.03
C GLU A 15 -5.52 5.66 -4.21
N ALA A 16 -4.22 5.41 -4.28
CA ALA A 16 -3.61 4.57 -5.33
C ALA A 16 -4.19 3.15 -5.33
N ILE A 17 -4.31 2.52 -4.16
CA ILE A 17 -4.92 1.19 -4.03
C ILE A 17 -6.37 1.23 -4.53
N PHE A 18 -7.14 2.26 -4.19
CA PHE A 18 -8.52 2.36 -4.66
C PHE A 18 -8.60 2.54 -6.19
N GLN A 19 -7.77 3.41 -6.77
CA GLN A 19 -7.75 3.65 -8.21
C GLN A 19 -7.43 2.38 -9.01
N ASP A 20 -6.46 1.58 -8.57
CA ASP A 20 -6.06 0.36 -9.29
C ASP A 20 -7.04 -0.80 -9.11
N THR A 21 -7.74 -0.83 -7.97
CA THR A 21 -8.58 -1.98 -7.59
C THR A 21 -10.08 -1.74 -7.82
N GLN A 22 -10.49 -0.48 -7.94
CA GLN A 22 -11.89 -0.04 -8.03
C GLN A 22 -12.76 -0.63 -6.91
N GLY A 23 -12.21 -0.71 -5.69
CA GLY A 23 -12.92 -1.22 -4.52
C GLY A 23 -13.08 -2.75 -4.45
N ARG A 24 -12.51 -3.51 -5.39
CA ARG A 24 -12.65 -4.98 -5.41
C ARG A 24 -11.78 -5.61 -4.33
N VAL A 25 -12.40 -6.11 -3.25
CA VAL A 25 -11.74 -6.69 -2.06
C VAL A 25 -10.59 -7.65 -2.40
N ARG A 26 -10.78 -8.57 -3.35
CA ARG A 26 -9.71 -9.50 -3.76
C ARG A 26 -8.49 -8.78 -4.32
N LYS A 27 -8.69 -7.78 -5.18
CA LYS A 27 -7.60 -6.99 -5.77
C LYS A 27 -6.92 -6.11 -4.72
N ILE A 28 -7.70 -5.52 -3.80
CA ILE A 28 -7.19 -4.75 -2.66
C ILE A 28 -6.25 -5.59 -1.83
N ASN A 29 -6.66 -6.81 -1.45
CA ASN A 29 -5.83 -7.68 -0.62
C ASN A 29 -4.49 -7.99 -1.30
N THR A 30 -4.51 -8.36 -2.58
CA THR A 30 -3.27 -8.65 -3.31
C THR A 30 -2.38 -7.41 -3.40
N LEU A 31 -2.91 -6.27 -3.85
CA LEU A 31 -2.10 -5.06 -4.03
C LEU A 31 -1.54 -4.52 -2.70
N ALA A 32 -2.36 -4.48 -1.65
CA ALA A 32 -1.94 -4.04 -0.32
C ALA A 32 -0.88 -4.97 0.27
N HIS A 33 -1.01 -6.28 0.08
CA HIS A 33 -0.01 -7.24 0.56
C HIS A 33 1.36 -7.02 -0.08
N TYR A 34 1.40 -6.84 -1.41
CA TYR A 34 2.66 -6.58 -2.12
C TYR A 34 3.23 -5.21 -1.74
N ALA A 35 2.39 -4.18 -1.55
CA ALA A 35 2.85 -2.86 -1.10
C ALA A 35 3.47 -2.92 0.31
N LEU A 36 2.92 -3.75 1.20
CA LEU A 36 3.51 -4.01 2.52
C LEU A 36 4.87 -4.71 2.40
N THR A 37 5.02 -5.66 1.47
CA THR A 37 6.31 -6.32 1.19
C THR A 37 7.34 -5.32 0.67
N SER A 38 6.98 -4.44 -0.28
CA SER A 38 7.86 -3.37 -0.76
C SER A 38 8.28 -2.44 0.38
N GLY A 39 7.34 -1.98 1.21
CA GLY A 39 7.68 -1.14 2.37
C GLY A 39 8.55 -1.86 3.41
N ALA A 40 8.38 -3.17 3.60
CA ALA A 40 9.24 -3.96 4.48
C ALA A 40 10.69 -4.06 3.97
N ILE A 41 10.88 -4.23 2.65
CA ILE A 41 12.20 -4.19 2.00
C ILE A 41 12.88 -2.85 2.26
N ASP A 42 12.13 -1.75 2.15
CA ASP A 42 12.62 -0.39 2.37
C ASP A 42 12.72 -0.02 3.86
N LYS A 43 12.37 -0.94 4.77
CA LYS A 43 12.31 -0.73 6.24
C LYS A 43 11.43 0.46 6.62
N ALA A 44 10.40 0.73 5.81
CA ALA A 44 9.46 1.81 6.02
C ALA A 44 8.50 1.50 7.16
N LYS A 45 8.11 2.54 7.91
CA LYS A 45 7.08 2.46 8.95
C LYS A 45 5.68 2.81 8.45
N ILE A 46 5.60 3.47 7.29
CA ILE A 46 4.37 3.92 6.63
C ILE A 46 4.49 3.52 5.17
N ILE A 47 3.43 2.93 4.62
CA ILE A 47 3.35 2.55 3.21
C ILE A 47 2.96 3.78 2.39
N THR A 48 3.80 4.10 1.40
CA THR A 48 3.62 5.23 0.50
C THR A 48 3.02 4.82 -0.83
N ALA A 49 2.57 5.80 -1.63
CA ALA A 49 2.13 5.57 -3.01
C ALA A 49 3.22 4.90 -3.88
N GLU A 50 4.50 5.13 -3.56
CA GLU A 50 5.62 4.50 -4.28
C GLU A 50 5.69 3.00 -4.03
N HIS A 51 5.52 2.55 -2.78
CA HIS A 51 5.44 1.11 -2.50
C HIS A 51 4.23 0.45 -3.21
N VAL A 52 3.11 1.17 -3.36
CA VAL A 52 1.95 0.69 -4.13
C VAL A 52 2.28 0.60 -5.62
N ARG A 53 3.00 1.58 -6.17
CA ARG A 53 3.47 1.56 -7.56
C ARG A 53 4.37 0.35 -7.83
N MET A 54 5.37 0.11 -6.97
CA MET A 54 6.26 -1.04 -7.08
C MET A 54 5.50 -2.37 -7.00
N ALA A 55 4.55 -2.48 -6.06
CA ALA A 55 3.71 -3.65 -5.92
C ALA A 55 2.88 -3.95 -7.17
N ARG A 56 2.37 -2.91 -7.84
CA ARG A 56 1.60 -3.06 -9.08
C ARG A 56 2.48 -3.60 -10.23
N GLU A 57 3.71 -3.13 -10.35
CA GLU A 57 4.68 -3.60 -11.36
C GLU A 57 5.00 -5.09 -11.19
N GLU A 58 5.06 -5.58 -9.95
CA GLU A 58 5.29 -7.01 -9.67
C GLU A 58 4.05 -7.88 -10.03
N ILE A 59 2.84 -7.38 -9.76
CA ILE A 59 1.60 -8.13 -10.03
C ILE A 59 1.27 -8.16 -11.53
N THR A 60 1.60 -7.10 -12.26
CA THR A 60 1.34 -6.96 -13.70
C THR A 60 2.65 -6.64 -14.42
N PRO A 61 3.40 -7.66 -14.88
CA PRO A 61 4.61 -7.45 -15.65
C PRO A 61 4.35 -6.81 -17.02
#